data_AF-A0A1X0P2Q0-F1
#
_entry.id   AF-A0A1X0P2Q0-F1
#
_cell.length_a   1.000
_cell.length_b   1.000
_cell.length_c   1.000
_cell.angle_alpha   90.00
_cell.angle_beta   90.00
_cell.angle_gamma   90.00
#
_symmetry.space_group_name_H-M   'P 1'
#
loop_
_entity.id
_entity.type
_entity.pdbx_description
1 polymer ?
#
loop_
_entity_poly.entity_id
_entity_poly.type
_entity_poly.pdbx_seq_one_letter_code
_entity_poly.pdbx_strand_id
1 'polypeptide(L)'
;MRRSLLLLSNEPFAVLGLSRSCTKAEIKTRYRELARLHHPDSKTGDSKKMEEINKAYNLLLKEGAYERLRLKPAGTKRRDDARRPNPFSQEQHGQQQQQHHQYQDEEGNNDDVLSDFEAAKVTALDPSTERVTPEGKYMYQNRDDGSWMVLDRPLVRVHQPRYASFAAQADMSAELRRRSLEKEKEENAKTMFQRTVDRMSDSGDLPMHNRTMLYMCCILAIMAFYFVFQRSFAWRKHHRNRTVFYSSLEENREELMKIYDDHHDVLQTSVAAAALLFLTASEHKQELDPVVPPLPETYFKKVRPPLEHFHVVSGG
;
A
#
# COMPACT_ATOMS: atom_id res chain seq x y z
N MET A 1 2.56 43.34 0.24
CA MET A 1 2.22 43.38 -1.19
C MET A 1 3.23 42.55 -1.99
N ARG A 2 2.90 41.31 -2.36
CA ARG A 2 3.75 40.50 -3.24
C ARG A 2 2.88 39.76 -4.28
N ARG A 3 3.14 40.11 -5.54
CA ARG A 3 2.88 39.36 -6.78
C ARG A 3 1.42 39.16 -7.21
N SER A 4 0.81 40.22 -7.74
CA SER A 4 -0.35 40.18 -8.63
C SER A 4 -0.09 40.96 -9.93
N LEU A 5 1.14 40.93 -10.45
CA LEU A 5 1.57 41.73 -11.60
C LEU A 5 2.22 40.88 -12.71
N LEU A 6 1.62 39.73 -13.04
CA LEU A 6 1.95 38.98 -14.27
C LEU A 6 0.70 38.42 -14.98
N LEU A 7 -0.47 39.03 -14.76
CA LEU A 7 -1.71 38.66 -15.47
C LEU A 7 -2.05 39.61 -16.63
N LEU A 8 -1.18 40.59 -16.95
CA LEU A 8 -1.54 41.67 -17.88
C LEU A 8 -0.64 41.85 -19.11
N SER A 9 0.05 40.81 -19.58
CA SER A 9 0.80 40.94 -20.85
C SER A 9 0.70 39.71 -21.75
N ASN A 10 -0.49 39.12 -21.80
CA ASN A 10 -1.01 38.09 -22.70
C ASN A 10 -1.46 36.86 -21.92
N GLU A 11 -2.78 36.66 -21.90
CA GLU A 11 -3.37 35.41 -21.43
C GLU A 11 -2.63 34.24 -22.12
N PRO A 12 -2.12 33.25 -21.38
CA PRO A 12 -1.31 32.17 -21.96
C PRO A 12 -2.10 31.37 -23.02
N PHE A 13 -3.43 31.34 -22.90
CA PHE A 13 -4.32 30.78 -23.93
C PHE A 13 -4.37 31.64 -25.20
N ALA A 14 -4.35 32.97 -25.08
CA ALA A 14 -4.35 33.88 -26.22
C ALA A 14 -3.04 33.80 -27.03
N VAL A 15 -1.89 33.62 -26.35
CA VAL A 15 -0.60 33.39 -27.03
C VAL A 15 -0.61 32.13 -27.89
N LEU A 16 -1.36 31.10 -27.46
CA LEU A 16 -1.53 29.86 -28.20
C LEU A 16 -2.73 29.88 -29.18
N GLY A 17 -3.49 30.99 -29.24
CA GLY A 17 -4.69 31.11 -30.07
C GLY A 17 -5.84 30.18 -29.65
N LEU A 18 -5.91 29.84 -28.37
CA LEU A 18 -6.90 28.90 -27.81
C LEU A 18 -7.89 29.58 -26.88
N SER A 19 -9.10 29.02 -26.81
CA SER A 19 -10.11 29.40 -25.80
C SER A 19 -9.72 28.85 -24.42
N ARG A 20 -10.19 29.50 -23.35
CA ARG A 20 -10.07 29.02 -21.96
C ARG A 20 -10.76 27.67 -21.72
N SER A 21 -11.66 27.25 -22.62
CA SER A 21 -12.36 25.96 -22.59
C SER A 21 -11.59 24.80 -23.24
N CYS A 22 -10.39 25.03 -23.78
CA CYS A 22 -9.62 24.02 -24.50
C CYS A 22 -9.13 22.87 -23.61
N THR A 23 -8.93 21.69 -24.22
CA THR A 23 -8.36 20.53 -23.53
C THR A 23 -6.83 20.57 -23.49
N LYS A 24 -6.21 19.85 -22.54
CA LYS A 24 -4.73 19.70 -22.51
C LYS A 24 -4.17 19.12 -23.81
N ALA A 25 -4.93 18.27 -24.49
CA ALA A 25 -4.53 17.69 -25.77
C ALA A 25 -4.42 18.78 -26.85
N GLU A 26 -5.42 19.67 -26.93
CA GLU A 26 -5.42 20.82 -27.85
C GLU A 26 -4.28 21.81 -27.57
N ILE A 27 -3.95 22.05 -26.30
CA ILE A 27 -2.80 22.89 -25.93
C ILE A 27 -1.50 22.30 -26.49
N LYS A 28 -1.32 20.97 -26.37
CA LYS A 28 -0.13 20.27 -26.88
C LYS A 28 -0.08 20.26 -28.41
N THR A 29 -1.20 20.09 -29.09
CA THR A 29 -1.23 20.09 -30.56
C THR A 29 -0.93 21.47 -31.12
N ARG A 30 -1.57 22.52 -30.61
CA ARG A 30 -1.29 23.90 -31.01
C ARG A 30 0.14 24.33 -30.74
N TYR A 31 0.70 23.95 -29.59
CA TYR A 31 2.11 24.19 -29.31
C TYR A 31 3.03 23.58 -30.38
N ARG A 32 2.77 22.34 -30.81
CA ARG A 32 3.58 21.68 -31.86
C ARG A 32 3.45 22.36 -33.22
N GLU A 33 2.25 22.82 -33.57
CA GLU A 33 1.99 23.57 -34.80
C GLU A 33 2.75 24.90 -34.81
N LEU A 34 2.61 25.69 -33.74
CA LEU A 34 3.29 26.98 -33.60
C LEU A 34 4.80 26.83 -33.48
N ALA A 35 5.28 25.78 -32.81
CA ALA A 35 6.72 25.49 -32.71
C ALA A 35 7.34 25.18 -34.07
N ARG A 36 6.64 24.42 -34.93
CA ARG A 36 7.09 24.15 -36.30
C ARG A 36 7.11 25.42 -37.16
N LEU A 37 6.15 26.31 -36.96
CA LEU A 37 6.03 27.54 -37.74
C LEU A 37 7.11 28.56 -37.35
N HIS A 38 7.31 28.78 -36.05
CA HIS A 38 8.17 29.83 -35.51
C HIS A 38 9.56 29.35 -35.05
N HIS A 39 9.94 28.11 -35.35
CA HIS A 39 11.29 27.61 -35.02
C HIS A 39 12.36 28.51 -35.63
N PRO A 40 13.45 28.86 -34.92
CA PRO A 40 14.53 29.70 -35.47
C PRO A 40 15.15 29.12 -36.76
N ASP A 41 15.10 27.80 -36.93
CA ASP A 41 15.60 27.11 -38.14
C ASP A 41 14.56 27.04 -39.28
N SER A 42 13.34 27.54 -39.06
CA SER A 42 12.30 27.63 -40.08
C SER A 42 12.47 28.89 -40.91
N LYS A 43 12.01 28.87 -42.18
CA LYS A 43 12.05 30.03 -43.08
C LYS A 43 11.22 31.22 -42.56
N THR A 44 10.30 31.00 -41.63
CA THR A 44 9.46 32.00 -40.94
C THR A 44 9.75 32.02 -39.43
N GLY A 45 11.01 31.79 -39.06
CA GLY A 45 11.47 31.72 -37.69
C GLY A 45 11.47 33.08 -37.00
N ASP A 46 10.69 33.21 -35.93
CA ASP A 46 10.66 34.39 -35.06
C ASP A 46 11.07 33.98 -33.64
N SER A 47 12.34 34.19 -33.29
CA SER A 47 12.89 33.80 -31.97
C SER A 47 12.09 34.36 -30.79
N LYS A 48 11.63 35.62 -30.91
CA LYS A 48 10.82 36.28 -29.88
C LYS A 48 9.45 35.62 -29.68
N LYS A 49 8.76 35.28 -30.78
CA LYS A 49 7.45 34.60 -30.71
C LYS A 49 7.59 33.19 -30.15
N MET A 50 8.65 32.48 -30.53
CA MET A 50 8.95 31.15 -29.97
C MET A 50 9.15 31.21 -28.46
N GLU A 51 9.85 32.22 -27.95
CA GLU A 51 10.04 32.40 -26.51
C GLU A 51 8.71 32.63 -25.78
N GLU A 52 7.82 33.45 -26.35
CA GLU A 52 6.47 33.68 -25.82
C GLU A 52 5.61 32.41 -25.80
N ILE A 53 5.62 31.64 -26.89
CA ILE A 53 4.92 30.36 -27.01
C ILE A 53 5.42 29.35 -25.97
N ASN A 54 6.74 29.27 -25.78
CA ASN A 54 7.35 28.40 -24.79
C ASN A 54 6.98 28.81 -23.35
N LYS A 55 6.99 30.10 -23.05
CA LYS A 55 6.56 30.64 -21.74
C LYS A 55 5.10 30.30 -21.46
N ALA A 56 4.21 30.52 -22.43
CA ALA A 56 2.79 30.21 -22.31
C ALA A 56 2.54 28.71 -22.07
N TYR A 57 3.21 27.84 -22.84
CA TYR A 57 3.09 26.39 -22.70
C TYR A 57 3.59 25.89 -21.33
N ASN A 58 4.74 26.38 -20.88
CA ASN A 58 5.31 26.01 -19.58
C ASN A 58 4.38 26.44 -18.42
N LEU A 59 3.83 27.65 -18.48
CA LEU A 59 2.92 28.17 -17.46
C LEU A 59 1.63 27.35 -17.37
N LEU A 60 1.05 26.96 -18.52
CA LEU A 60 -0.18 26.14 -18.55
C LEU A 60 0.05 24.73 -18.04
N LEU A 61 1.12 24.06 -18.49
CA LEU A 61 1.30 22.62 -18.29
C LEU A 61 2.23 22.25 -17.12
N LYS A 62 3.37 22.94 -16.95
CA LYS A 62 4.36 22.63 -15.91
C LYS A 62 4.03 23.32 -14.59
N GLU A 63 3.67 24.59 -14.66
CA GLU A 63 3.32 25.35 -13.45
C GLU A 63 1.89 25.07 -13.00
N GLY A 64 1.12 24.25 -13.72
CA GLY A 64 -0.22 23.82 -13.32
C GLY A 64 -1.28 24.93 -13.37
N ALA A 65 -1.05 26.01 -14.13
CA ALA A 65 -2.03 27.09 -14.25
C ALA A 65 -3.34 26.62 -14.90
N TYR A 66 -3.26 25.66 -15.83
CA TYR A 66 -4.44 25.04 -16.44
C TYR A 66 -5.36 24.41 -15.38
N GLU A 67 -4.79 23.67 -14.43
CA GLU A 67 -5.57 23.03 -13.36
C GLU A 67 -6.14 24.06 -12.38
N ARG A 68 -5.35 25.06 -12.00
CA ARG A 68 -5.82 26.13 -11.10
C ARG A 68 -7.00 26.92 -11.66
N LEU A 69 -7.05 27.10 -12.98
CA LEU A 69 -8.14 27.83 -13.64
C LEU A 69 -9.39 26.97 -13.83
N ARG A 70 -9.22 25.65 -13.99
CA ARG A 70 -10.34 24.70 -14.12
C ARG A 70 -10.94 24.33 -12.77
N LEU A 71 -10.11 24.27 -11.73
CA LEU A 71 -10.53 24.16 -10.34
C LEU A 71 -11.05 25.53 -9.86
N LYS A 72 -12.32 25.82 -10.17
CA LYS A 72 -13.03 26.96 -9.59
C LYS A 72 -12.97 26.81 -8.06
N PRO A 73 -12.39 27.73 -7.28
CA PRO A 73 -12.52 27.67 -5.83
C PRO A 73 -14.00 27.94 -5.53
N ALA A 74 -14.74 26.90 -5.19
CA ALA A 74 -16.02 27.06 -4.53
C ALA A 74 -15.76 27.76 -3.19
N GLY A 75 -16.00 29.07 -3.15
CA GLY A 75 -16.04 29.85 -1.91
C GLY A 75 -14.72 30.46 -1.44
N THR A 76 -14.07 31.31 -2.24
CA THR A 76 -13.17 32.33 -1.68
C THR A 76 -13.88 33.67 -1.59
N LYS A 77 -14.75 33.80 -0.57
CA LYS A 77 -15.02 35.13 0.00
C LYS A 77 -13.65 35.68 0.43
N ARG A 78 -13.19 36.76 -0.22
CA ARG A 78 -12.04 37.53 0.24
C ARG A 78 -12.36 38.03 1.64
N ARG A 79 -11.83 37.34 2.65
CA ARG A 79 -11.72 37.88 4.01
C ARG A 79 -10.46 38.73 4.03
N ASP A 80 -10.66 40.02 3.79
CA ASP A 80 -9.79 41.01 4.41
C ASP A 80 -9.94 40.85 5.95
N ASP A 81 -8.82 40.99 6.65
CA ASP A 81 -8.62 40.86 8.10
C ASP A 81 -8.65 39.44 8.72
N ALA A 82 -7.47 38.95 9.10
CA ALA A 82 -7.10 38.77 10.53
C ALA A 82 -5.80 37.97 10.70
N ARG A 83 -4.82 38.63 11.33
CA ARG A 83 -4.12 38.19 12.55
C ARG A 83 -4.22 36.67 12.84
N ARG A 84 -3.10 35.97 12.71
CA ARG A 84 -2.92 34.61 13.26
C ARG A 84 -3.17 34.63 14.78
N PRO A 85 -4.07 33.81 15.36
CA PRO A 85 -4.15 33.69 16.80
C PRO A 85 -3.09 32.69 17.31
N ASN A 86 -2.43 33.11 18.39
CA ASN A 86 -1.50 32.31 19.17
C ASN A 86 -2.30 31.27 19.99
N PRO A 87 -1.87 30.00 20.13
CA PRO A 87 -2.69 28.94 20.73
C PRO A 87 -2.70 28.94 22.27
N PHE A 88 -2.37 30.06 22.91
CA PHE A 88 -2.22 30.13 24.37
C PHE A 88 -2.75 31.47 24.88
N SER A 89 -4.07 31.61 25.01
CA SER A 89 -4.75 32.60 25.86
C SER A 89 -6.27 32.42 25.74
N GLN A 90 -6.91 32.02 26.86
CA GLN A 90 -8.29 32.30 27.31
C GLN A 90 -9.01 31.05 27.85
N GLU A 91 -8.70 30.73 29.10
CA GLU A 91 -9.78 30.56 30.07
C GLU A 91 -10.31 31.95 30.47
N GLN A 92 -11.59 32.03 30.79
CA GLN A 92 -12.36 33.20 31.22
C GLN A 92 -12.77 34.20 30.12
N HIS A 93 -13.93 33.98 29.52
CA HIS A 93 -15.12 34.79 29.79
C HIS A 93 -16.32 34.20 29.04
N GLY A 94 -17.40 33.98 29.79
CA GLY A 94 -18.67 33.54 29.24
C GLY A 94 -19.50 34.69 28.67
N GLN A 95 -20.61 34.24 28.12
CA GLN A 95 -21.86 34.96 27.85
C GLN A 95 -21.97 35.77 26.55
N GLN A 96 -23.02 35.38 25.82
CA GLN A 96 -23.85 36.16 24.91
C GLN A 96 -23.19 36.64 23.61
N GLN A 97 -23.56 35.97 22.51
CA GLN A 97 -24.23 36.67 21.42
C GLN A 97 -25.03 35.71 20.53
N GLN A 98 -26.26 36.14 20.29
CA GLN A 98 -27.32 35.47 19.55
C GLN A 98 -26.93 35.19 18.10
N GLN A 99 -27.38 34.04 17.61
CA GLN A 99 -27.46 33.73 16.18
C GLN A 99 -28.53 34.60 15.55
N HIS A 100 -28.12 35.60 14.76
CA HIS A 100 -28.92 36.10 13.66
C HIS A 100 -28.52 35.30 12.41
N HIS A 101 -29.31 34.31 12.02
CA HIS A 101 -29.25 33.73 10.68
C HIS A 101 -30.26 34.48 9.82
N GLN A 102 -29.73 35.34 8.96
CA GLN A 102 -30.48 36.02 7.92
C GLN A 102 -30.60 35.06 6.73
N TYR A 103 -31.84 34.63 6.45
CA TYR A 103 -32.19 33.95 5.21
C TYR A 103 -31.96 34.92 4.05
N GLN A 104 -31.33 34.42 2.99
CA GLN A 104 -31.17 35.12 1.73
C GLN A 104 -32.00 34.35 0.69
N ASP A 105 -32.82 35.11 0.00
CA ASP A 105 -33.92 34.69 -0.84
C ASP A 105 -33.45 33.81 -2.01
N GLU A 106 -34.08 32.65 -2.19
CA GLU A 106 -34.18 32.00 -3.50
C GLU A 106 -35.62 32.14 -3.99
N GLU A 107 -35.77 32.88 -5.09
CA GLU A 107 -37.00 33.04 -5.85
C GLU A 107 -37.51 31.67 -6.32
N GLY A 108 -38.60 31.21 -5.71
CA GLY A 108 -39.26 29.96 -6.08
C GLY A 108 -40.64 29.83 -5.43
N ASN A 109 -41.66 30.41 -6.08
CA ASN A 109 -43.08 30.11 -5.92
C ASN A 109 -43.69 30.34 -4.52
N ASN A 110 -44.08 31.59 -4.24
CA ASN A 110 -44.71 32.03 -2.98
C ASN A 110 -46.24 31.88 -3.01
N ASP A 111 -46.74 30.64 -2.97
CA ASP A 111 -48.18 30.38 -2.73
C ASP A 111 -48.44 29.61 -1.42
N ASP A 112 -47.43 29.36 -0.58
CA ASP A 112 -47.58 28.47 0.59
C ASP A 112 -46.78 28.97 1.82
N VAL A 113 -46.83 30.27 2.08
CA VAL A 113 -46.27 30.85 3.32
C VAL A 113 -47.30 30.64 4.44
N LEU A 114 -47.15 29.55 5.18
CA LEU A 114 -47.90 29.29 6.42
C LEU A 114 -47.83 30.52 7.34
N SER A 115 -48.99 30.98 7.82
CA SER A 115 -49.06 32.05 8.82
C SER A 115 -48.23 31.66 10.06
N ASP A 116 -47.57 32.61 10.73
CA ASP A 116 -46.79 32.36 11.95
C ASP A 116 -47.57 31.56 13.01
N PHE A 117 -48.89 31.75 13.06
CA PHE A 117 -49.80 31.00 13.92
C PHE A 117 -49.93 29.51 13.52
N GLU A 118 -49.97 29.24 12.22
CA GLU A 118 -50.06 27.89 11.67
C GLU A 118 -48.73 27.15 11.79
N ALA A 119 -47.61 27.85 11.61
CA ALA A 119 -46.27 27.32 11.86
C ALA A 119 -46.06 26.94 13.33
N ALA A 120 -46.54 27.75 14.27
CA ALA A 120 -46.51 27.42 15.70
C ALA A 120 -47.33 26.15 16.00
N LYS A 121 -48.51 26.02 15.38
CA LYS A 121 -49.38 24.85 15.54
C LYS A 121 -48.75 23.56 15.02
N VAL A 122 -48.08 23.61 13.87
CA VAL A 122 -47.36 22.47 13.30
C VAL A 122 -46.12 22.12 14.13
N THR A 123 -45.44 23.11 14.71
CA THR A 123 -44.26 22.90 15.56
C THR A 123 -44.61 22.24 16.90
N ALA A 124 -45.83 22.43 17.40
CA ALA A 124 -46.30 21.81 18.64
C ALA A 124 -46.68 20.32 18.50
N LEU A 125 -46.71 19.78 17.28
CA LEU A 125 -47.01 18.37 17.02
C LEU A 125 -45.82 17.46 17.36
N ASP A 126 -46.09 16.33 18.01
CA ASP A 126 -45.06 15.35 18.36
C ASP A 126 -44.80 14.37 17.19
N PRO A 127 -43.61 14.40 16.56
CA PRO A 127 -43.29 13.54 15.42
C PRO A 127 -43.20 12.05 15.79
N SER A 128 -43.08 11.70 17.07
CA SER A 128 -43.04 10.30 17.51
C SER A 128 -44.41 9.62 17.50
N THR A 129 -45.49 10.40 17.43
CA THR A 129 -46.87 9.90 17.50
C THR A 129 -47.51 9.64 16.14
N GLU A 130 -46.71 9.54 15.08
CA GLU A 130 -47.18 9.39 13.70
C GLU A 130 -48.13 8.21 13.51
N ARG A 131 -49.30 8.47 12.94
CA ARG A 131 -50.26 7.46 12.51
C ARG A 131 -50.73 7.76 11.09
N VAL A 132 -50.93 6.74 10.27
CA VAL A 132 -51.40 6.92 8.88
C VAL A 132 -52.84 6.40 8.78
N THR A 133 -53.72 7.25 8.28
CA THR A 133 -55.11 6.87 7.98
C THR A 133 -55.16 5.96 6.75
N PRO A 134 -56.23 5.17 6.55
CA PRO A 134 -56.39 4.37 5.32
C PRO A 134 -56.39 5.21 4.05
N GLU A 135 -56.73 6.50 4.15
CA GLU A 135 -56.71 7.48 3.06
C GLU A 135 -55.29 8.01 2.74
N GLY A 136 -54.27 7.60 3.49
CA GLY A 136 -52.87 8.00 3.28
C GLY A 136 -52.48 9.33 3.91
N LYS A 137 -53.33 9.92 4.77
CA LYS A 137 -53.02 11.15 5.52
C LYS A 137 -52.33 10.81 6.85
N TYR A 138 -51.43 11.69 7.28
CA TYR A 138 -50.63 11.56 8.49
C TYR A 138 -51.33 12.23 9.66
N MET A 139 -51.30 11.60 10.83
CA MET A 139 -51.88 12.13 12.06
C MET A 139 -50.79 12.25 13.12
N TYR A 140 -50.77 13.39 13.79
CA TYR A 140 -49.84 13.67 14.89
C TYR A 140 -50.62 14.22 16.08
N GLN A 141 -50.16 13.89 17.28
CA GLN A 141 -50.74 14.41 18.51
C GLN A 141 -50.05 15.72 18.89
N ASN A 142 -50.85 16.73 19.23
CA ASN A 142 -50.34 17.99 19.77
C ASN A 142 -49.83 17.76 21.20
N ARG A 143 -48.61 18.23 21.50
CA ARG A 143 -47.96 18.04 22.80
C ARG A 143 -48.66 18.77 23.92
N ASP A 144 -49.22 19.94 23.62
CA ASP A 144 -49.79 20.83 24.62
C ASP A 144 -51.25 20.47 24.94
N ASP A 145 -52.06 20.23 23.90
CA ASP A 145 -53.51 20.00 24.04
C ASP A 145 -53.91 18.52 23.97
N GLY A 146 -53.00 17.62 23.56
CA GLY A 146 -53.29 16.20 23.35
C GLY A 146 -54.22 15.90 22.15
N SER A 147 -54.64 16.91 21.40
CA SER A 147 -55.51 16.80 20.22
C SER A 147 -54.79 16.20 19.03
N TRP A 148 -55.49 15.43 18.20
CA TRP A 148 -54.94 14.88 16.95
C TRP A 148 -55.13 15.85 15.78
N MET A 149 -54.06 16.08 15.03
CA MET A 149 -54.08 16.91 13.82
C MET A 149 -53.69 16.07 12.60
N VAL A 150 -54.47 16.19 11.53
CA VAL A 150 -54.25 15.49 10.27
C VAL A 150 -53.46 16.39 9.32
N LEU A 151 -52.42 15.85 8.69
CA LEU A 151 -51.57 16.50 7.71
C LEU A 151 -51.48 15.66 6.44
N ASP A 152 -51.44 16.33 5.30
CA ASP A 152 -51.31 15.67 3.99
C ASP A 152 -49.85 15.26 3.69
N ARG A 153 -48.89 15.77 4.46
CA ARG A 153 -47.45 15.49 4.33
C ARG A 153 -46.87 15.12 5.71
N PRO A 154 -45.88 14.22 5.78
CA PRO A 154 -45.27 13.84 7.05
C PRO A 154 -44.46 15.01 7.63
N LEU A 155 -44.44 15.13 8.97
CA LEU A 155 -43.72 16.18 9.70
C LEU A 155 -42.19 16.06 9.51
N VAL A 156 -41.70 14.85 9.29
CA VAL A 156 -40.27 14.54 9.21
C VAL A 156 -39.86 14.30 7.77
N ARG A 157 -38.95 15.12 7.23
CA ARG A 157 -38.22 14.81 6.00
C ARG A 157 -37.24 13.66 6.29
N VAL A 158 -37.69 12.41 6.09
CA VAL A 158 -36.92 11.16 6.34
C VAL A 158 -35.59 11.08 5.55
N HIS A 159 -35.28 12.01 4.64
CA HIS A 159 -34.11 11.95 3.77
C HIS A 159 -33.04 13.05 3.97
N GLN A 160 -33.07 13.82 5.06
CA GLN A 160 -31.88 14.59 5.41
C GLN A 160 -30.99 13.78 6.35
N PRO A 161 -29.69 13.63 6.05
CA PRO A 161 -28.76 13.00 6.98
C PRO A 161 -28.82 13.80 8.26
N ARG A 162 -29.26 13.15 9.34
CA ARG A 162 -29.26 13.69 10.69
C ARG A 162 -27.93 14.39 10.93
N TYR A 163 -27.97 15.59 11.50
CA TYR A 163 -26.80 16.19 12.12
C TYR A 163 -26.14 15.11 12.99
N ALA A 164 -25.02 14.55 12.53
CA ALA A 164 -24.17 13.73 13.36
C ALA A 164 -23.83 14.62 14.55
N SER A 165 -24.15 14.18 15.76
CA SER A 165 -23.81 14.93 16.96
C SER A 165 -22.32 15.29 16.89
N PHE A 166 -21.93 16.48 17.36
CA PHE A 166 -20.53 16.92 17.31
C PHE A 166 -19.58 15.87 17.92
N ALA A 167 -20.04 15.10 18.91
CA ALA A 167 -19.33 13.94 19.44
C ALA A 167 -19.15 12.81 18.40
N ALA A 168 -20.21 12.40 17.71
CA ALA A 168 -20.11 11.41 16.63
C ALA A 168 -19.22 11.89 15.46
N GLN A 169 -19.21 13.19 15.15
CA GLN A 169 -18.32 13.75 14.14
C GLN A 169 -16.86 13.79 14.62
N ALA A 170 -16.62 14.08 15.90
CA ALA A 170 -15.30 14.04 16.51
C ALA A 170 -14.75 12.60 16.51
N ASP A 171 -15.55 11.63 16.93
CA ASP A 171 -15.19 10.20 16.93
C ASP A 171 -14.90 9.69 15.52
N MET A 172 -15.76 10.01 14.56
CA MET A 172 -15.55 9.66 13.15
C MET A 172 -14.26 10.31 12.59
N SER A 173 -13.98 11.56 12.93
CA SER A 173 -12.74 12.23 12.52
C SER A 173 -11.50 11.60 13.16
N ALA A 174 -11.60 11.15 14.41
CA ALA A 174 -10.53 10.46 15.12
C ALA A 174 -10.28 9.08 14.53
N GLU A 175 -11.33 8.34 14.18
CA GLU A 175 -11.23 7.05 13.48
C GLU A 175 -10.63 7.19 12.09
N LEU A 176 -11.04 8.20 11.31
CA LEU A 176 -10.46 8.47 10.00
C LEU A 176 -8.97 8.81 10.10
N ARG A 177 -8.55 9.57 11.12
CA ARG A 177 -7.13 9.84 11.39
C ARG A 177 -6.36 8.58 11.80
N ARG A 178 -6.95 7.70 12.62
CA ARG A 178 -6.32 6.42 12.97
C ARG A 178 -6.10 5.57 11.72
N ARG A 179 -7.13 5.41 10.90
CA ARG A 179 -7.06 4.68 9.63
C ARG A 179 -6.05 5.29 8.66
N SER A 180 -5.91 6.62 8.59
CA SER A 180 -4.92 7.25 7.73
C SER A 180 -3.49 6.98 8.20
N LEU A 181 -3.24 7.02 9.52
CA LEU A 181 -1.93 6.72 10.10
C LEU A 181 -1.56 5.24 9.93
N GLU A 182 -2.52 4.33 10.05
CA GLU A 182 -2.31 2.90 9.78
C GLU A 182 -1.95 2.66 8.32
N LYS A 183 -2.68 3.27 7.37
CA LYS A 183 -2.33 3.21 5.95
C LYS A 183 -0.95 3.78 5.65
N GLU A 184 -0.58 4.91 6.27
CA GLU A 184 0.74 5.50 6.10
C GLU A 184 1.84 4.58 6.63
N LYS A 185 1.62 3.90 7.77
CA LYS A 185 2.54 2.89 8.29
C LYS A 185 2.66 1.67 7.36
N GLU A 186 1.55 1.20 6.82
CA GLU A 186 1.54 0.09 5.84
C GLU A 186 2.29 0.47 4.56
N GLU A 187 2.04 1.65 4.01
CA GLU A 187 2.76 2.15 2.85
C GLU A 187 4.25 2.32 3.15
N ASN A 188 4.60 2.85 4.33
CA ASN A 188 5.98 3.00 4.76
C ASN A 188 6.70 1.66 4.96
N ALA A 189 6.00 0.62 5.41
CA ALA A 189 6.53 -0.73 5.57
C ALA A 189 6.75 -1.46 4.23
N LYS A 190 5.99 -1.10 3.17
CA LYS A 190 6.19 -1.69 1.84
C LYS A 190 7.54 -1.32 1.27
N THR A 191 8.24 -2.32 0.77
CA THR A 191 9.48 -2.12 -0.01
C THR A 191 9.18 -1.31 -1.28
N MET A 192 10.20 -0.63 -1.82
CA MET A 192 10.07 0.13 -3.08
C MET A 192 9.48 -0.72 -4.21
N PHE A 193 9.86 -1.99 -4.27
CA PHE A 193 9.32 -2.96 -5.22
C PHE A 193 7.82 -3.23 -5.02
N GLN A 194 7.39 -3.52 -3.79
CA GLN A 194 5.98 -3.73 -3.48
C GLN A 194 5.15 -2.48 -3.80
N ARG A 195 5.64 -1.28 -3.49
CA ARG A 195 4.97 -0.02 -3.88
C ARG A 195 4.85 0.12 -5.39
N THR A 196 5.84 -0.32 -6.16
CA THR A 196 5.76 -0.28 -7.63
C THR A 196 4.78 -1.31 -8.18
N VAL A 197 4.73 -2.51 -7.61
CA VAL A 197 3.80 -3.57 -8.01
C VAL A 197 2.36 -3.17 -7.69
N ASP A 198 2.11 -2.65 -6.48
CA ASP A 198 0.77 -2.20 -6.08
C ASP A 198 0.28 -1.08 -7.00
N ARG A 199 1.13 -0.10 -7.33
CA ARG A 199 0.81 0.95 -8.31
C ARG A 199 0.50 0.40 -9.70
N MET A 200 1.25 -0.61 -10.15
CA MET A 200 1.00 -1.28 -11.43
C MET A 200 -0.28 -2.12 -11.41
N SER A 201 -0.68 -2.64 -10.25
CA SER A 201 -1.93 -3.41 -10.10
C SER A 201 -3.16 -2.52 -10.00
N ASP A 202 -3.03 -1.35 -9.35
CA ASP A 202 -4.11 -0.38 -9.11
C ASP A 202 -4.33 0.52 -10.34
N SER A 203 -3.27 0.73 -11.14
CA SER A 203 -3.43 1.14 -12.53
C SER A 203 -3.98 -0.03 -13.33
N GLY A 204 -5.31 -0.18 -13.38
CA GLY A 204 -5.99 -1.08 -14.32
C GLY A 204 -5.58 -0.86 -15.78
N ASP A 205 -4.90 0.24 -16.06
CA ASP A 205 -4.09 0.45 -17.26
C ASP A 205 -2.76 -0.30 -17.15
N LEU A 206 -2.77 -1.60 -17.46
CA LEU A 206 -1.56 -2.20 -18.02
C LEU A 206 -1.07 -1.29 -19.17
N PRO A 207 0.23 -1.12 -19.41
CA PRO A 207 0.77 -0.35 -20.54
C PRO A 207 0.49 -1.04 -21.89
N MET A 208 -0.78 -1.37 -22.15
CA MET A 208 -1.33 -2.06 -23.33
C MET A 208 -1.41 -1.13 -24.54
N HIS A 209 -1.21 0.17 -24.35
CA HIS A 209 -1.25 1.11 -25.47
C HIS A 209 -0.02 0.98 -26.38
N ASN A 210 1.13 0.55 -25.84
CA ASN A 210 2.38 0.41 -26.60
C ASN A 210 2.72 -1.07 -26.81
N ARG A 211 2.59 -1.54 -28.05
CA ARG A 211 2.90 -2.93 -28.44
C ARG A 211 4.29 -3.39 -27.97
N THR A 212 5.27 -2.49 -28.00
CA THR A 212 6.65 -2.76 -27.55
C THR A 212 6.76 -3.04 -26.05
N MET A 213 6.01 -2.33 -25.21
CA MET A 213 6.00 -2.55 -23.75
C MET A 213 5.38 -3.90 -23.41
N LEU A 214 4.33 -4.30 -24.13
CA LEU A 214 3.72 -5.62 -23.99
C LEU A 214 4.73 -6.73 -24.30
N TYR A 215 5.45 -6.63 -25.43
CA TYR A 215 6.51 -7.59 -25.77
C TYR A 215 7.59 -7.67 -24.70
N MET A 216 8.05 -6.53 -24.16
CA MET A 216 9.05 -6.51 -23.08
C MET A 216 8.54 -7.16 -21.79
N CYS A 217 7.28 -6.93 -21.41
CA CYS A 217 6.65 -7.60 -20.27
C CYS A 217 6.55 -9.12 -20.48
N CYS A 218 6.16 -9.57 -21.67
CA CYS A 218 6.12 -11.00 -22.01
C CYS A 218 7.52 -11.63 -21.94
N ILE A 219 8.55 -10.95 -22.45
CA ILE A 219 9.94 -11.44 -22.37
C ILE A 219 10.39 -11.54 -20.90
N LEU A 220 10.09 -10.54 -20.07
CA LEU A 220 10.38 -10.59 -18.63
C LEU A 220 9.66 -11.74 -17.92
N ALA A 221 8.40 -11.99 -18.27
CA ALA A 221 7.64 -13.12 -17.71
C ALA A 221 8.25 -14.47 -18.13
N ILE A 222 8.66 -14.61 -19.39
CA ILE A 222 9.34 -15.82 -19.90
C ILE A 222 10.69 -16.01 -19.19
N MET A 223 11.47 -14.94 -19.00
CA MET A 223 12.74 -14.99 -18.27
C MET A 223 12.53 -15.39 -16.81
N ALA A 224 11.54 -14.81 -16.13
CA ALA A 224 11.21 -15.18 -14.75
C ALA A 224 10.80 -16.66 -14.66
N PHE A 225 9.96 -17.13 -15.60
CA PHE A 225 9.57 -18.52 -15.68
C PHE A 225 10.77 -19.44 -15.92
N TYR A 226 11.69 -19.06 -16.81
CA TYR A 226 12.93 -19.79 -17.06
C TYR A 226 13.80 -19.90 -15.80
N PHE A 227 13.97 -18.83 -15.03
CA PHE A 227 14.72 -18.86 -13.77
C PHE A 227 14.06 -19.75 -12.72
N VAL A 228 12.73 -19.69 -12.58
CA VAL A 228 11.99 -20.58 -11.68
C VAL A 228 12.13 -22.04 -12.13
N PHE A 229 12.07 -22.31 -13.43
CA PHE A 229 12.26 -23.63 -14.00
C PHE A 229 13.67 -24.16 -13.74
N GLN A 230 14.71 -23.37 -14.00
CA GLN A 230 16.10 -23.73 -13.70
C GLN A 230 16.29 -24.04 -12.21
N ARG A 231 15.78 -23.17 -11.32
CA ARG A 231 15.89 -23.37 -9.86
C ARG A 231 15.20 -24.66 -9.41
N SER A 232 14.01 -24.91 -9.92
CA SER A 232 13.22 -26.11 -9.57
C SER A 232 13.87 -27.40 -10.08
N PHE A 233 14.43 -27.37 -11.29
CA PHE A 233 15.06 -28.55 -11.90
C PHE A 233 16.45 -28.84 -11.31
N ALA A 234 17.22 -27.80 -10.99
CA ALA A 234 18.49 -27.93 -10.26
C ALA A 234 18.29 -28.57 -8.89
N TRP A 235 17.22 -28.18 -8.18
CA TRP A 235 16.84 -28.79 -6.90
C TRP A 235 16.51 -30.28 -7.03
N ARG A 236 15.78 -30.64 -8.11
CA ARG A 236 15.43 -32.04 -8.43
C ARG A 236 16.65 -32.90 -8.73
N LYS A 237 17.65 -32.36 -9.44
CA LYS A 237 18.92 -33.05 -9.73
C LYS A 237 19.71 -33.33 -8.45
N HIS A 238 19.82 -32.36 -7.54
CA HIS A 238 20.47 -32.55 -6.24
C HIS A 238 19.78 -33.59 -5.36
N HIS A 239 18.44 -33.61 -5.33
CA HIS A 239 17.70 -34.58 -4.54
C HIS A 239 17.89 -36.01 -5.06
N ARG A 240 17.90 -36.19 -6.39
CA ARG A 240 18.15 -37.50 -7.01
C ARG A 240 19.54 -38.05 -6.68
N ASN A 241 20.55 -37.20 -6.60
CA ASN A 241 21.91 -37.63 -6.21
C ASN A 241 21.98 -38.04 -4.73
N ARG A 242 21.25 -37.35 -3.84
CA ARG A 242 21.21 -37.71 -2.41
C ARG A 242 20.55 -39.07 -2.20
N THR A 243 19.41 -39.32 -2.84
CA THR A 243 18.72 -40.61 -2.70
C THR A 243 19.57 -41.77 -3.19
N VAL A 244 20.29 -41.59 -4.31
CA VAL A 244 21.22 -42.61 -4.85
C VAL A 244 22.41 -42.83 -3.92
N PHE A 245 22.94 -41.76 -3.32
CA PHE A 245 24.04 -41.90 -2.35
C PHE A 245 23.60 -42.69 -1.11
N TYR A 246 22.45 -42.35 -0.52
CA TYR A 246 21.97 -43.08 0.67
C TYR A 246 21.58 -44.52 0.36
N SER A 247 21.00 -44.82 -0.81
CA SER A 247 20.74 -46.21 -1.21
C SER A 247 22.03 -47.01 -1.34
N SER A 248 23.08 -46.43 -1.93
CA SER A 248 24.39 -47.10 -2.02
C SER A 248 25.06 -47.33 -0.66
N LEU A 249 24.83 -46.44 0.32
CA LEU A 249 25.32 -46.64 1.70
C LEU A 249 24.55 -47.74 2.43
N GLU A 250 23.25 -47.82 2.22
CA GLU A 250 22.40 -48.88 2.79
C GLU A 250 22.82 -50.25 2.24
N GLU A 251 23.04 -50.35 0.92
CA GLU A 251 23.56 -51.57 0.26
C GLU A 251 24.92 -51.99 0.84
N ASN A 252 25.88 -51.07 0.93
CA ASN A 252 27.19 -51.36 1.54
C ASN A 252 27.08 -51.82 3.01
N ARG A 253 26.14 -51.24 3.76
CA ARG A 253 25.90 -51.62 5.16
C ARG A 253 25.34 -53.04 5.27
N GLU A 254 24.42 -53.40 4.37
CA GLU A 254 23.87 -54.76 4.31
C GLU A 254 24.92 -55.79 3.91
N GLU A 255 25.80 -55.48 2.96
CA GLU A 255 26.93 -56.34 2.60
C GLU A 255 27.87 -56.57 3.78
N LEU A 256 28.24 -55.50 4.50
CA LEU A 256 29.08 -55.61 5.69
C LEU A 256 28.42 -56.42 6.81
N MET A 257 27.10 -56.25 7.03
CA MET A 257 26.37 -57.06 8.00
C MET A 257 26.33 -58.54 7.61
N LYS A 258 26.13 -58.86 6.32
CA LYS A 258 26.19 -60.26 5.85
C LYS A 258 27.56 -60.89 6.11
N ILE A 259 28.64 -60.19 5.79
CA ILE A 259 30.01 -60.66 6.05
C ILE A 259 30.23 -60.88 7.56
N TYR A 260 29.70 -59.99 8.41
CA TYR A 260 29.77 -60.14 9.85
C TYR A 260 29.00 -61.37 10.35
N ASP A 261 27.76 -61.55 9.89
CA ASP A 261 26.91 -62.69 10.27
C ASP A 261 27.53 -64.02 9.84
N ASP A 262 28.08 -64.09 8.61
CA ASP A 262 28.75 -65.28 8.07
C ASP A 262 29.99 -65.69 8.89
N HIS A 263 30.69 -64.71 9.49
CA HIS A 263 31.91 -64.92 10.25
C HIS A 263 31.75 -64.75 11.76
N HIS A 264 30.52 -64.60 12.25
CA HIS A 264 30.23 -64.29 13.64
C HIS A 264 30.76 -65.36 14.60
N ASP A 265 30.52 -66.63 14.30
CA ASP A 265 30.94 -67.76 15.14
C ASP A 265 32.46 -67.91 15.20
N VAL A 266 33.15 -67.63 14.09
CA VAL A 266 34.61 -67.64 14.02
C VAL A 266 35.20 -66.48 14.84
N LEU A 267 34.58 -65.30 14.78
CA LEU A 267 34.97 -64.15 15.60
C LEU A 267 34.75 -64.44 17.08
N GLN A 268 33.58 -64.96 17.48
CA GLN A 268 33.29 -65.31 18.87
C GLN A 268 34.28 -66.33 19.43
N THR A 269 34.57 -67.39 18.67
CA THR A 269 35.55 -68.41 19.08
C THR A 269 36.96 -67.85 19.17
N SER A 270 37.36 -66.95 18.26
CA SER A 270 38.66 -66.27 18.32
C SER A 270 38.80 -65.34 19.54
N VAL A 271 37.74 -64.60 19.89
CA VAL A 271 37.72 -63.71 21.05
C VAL A 271 37.71 -64.51 22.35
N ALA A 272 36.94 -65.60 22.40
CA ALA A 272 36.93 -66.52 23.53
C ALA A 272 38.29 -67.20 23.71
N ALA A 273 38.93 -67.64 22.61
CA ALA A 273 40.28 -68.21 22.63
C ALA A 273 41.31 -67.18 23.11
N ALA A 274 41.25 -65.94 22.62
CA ALA A 274 42.11 -64.86 23.09
C ALA A 274 41.90 -64.56 24.58
N ALA A 275 40.63 -64.50 25.04
CA ALA A 275 40.30 -64.31 26.45
C ALA A 275 40.84 -65.46 27.33
N LEU A 276 40.73 -66.71 26.88
CA LEU A 276 41.31 -67.88 27.54
C LEU A 276 42.84 -67.83 27.56
N LEU A 277 43.48 -67.39 26.46
CA LEU A 277 44.93 -67.17 26.42
C LEU A 277 45.35 -66.06 27.40
N PHE A 278 44.59 -64.98 27.52
CA PHE A 278 44.84 -63.92 28.50
C PHE A 278 44.66 -64.40 29.95
N LEU A 279 43.60 -65.18 30.22
CA LEU A 279 43.34 -65.77 31.53
C LEU A 279 44.45 -66.73 31.93
N THR A 280 44.83 -67.66 31.06
CA THR A 280 45.93 -68.61 31.31
C THR A 280 47.29 -67.90 31.44
N ALA A 281 47.56 -66.86 30.64
CA ALA A 281 48.74 -66.02 30.80
C ALA A 281 48.74 -65.19 32.11
N SER A 282 47.58 -64.98 32.73
CA SER A 282 47.43 -64.24 33.99
C SER A 282 47.44 -65.14 35.23
N GLU A 283 47.11 -66.43 35.09
CA GLU A 283 46.95 -67.38 36.21
C GLU A 283 48.24 -67.62 37.01
N HIS A 284 49.41 -67.45 36.39
CA HIS A 284 50.71 -67.60 37.04
C HIS A 284 51.32 -66.30 37.57
N LYS A 285 50.64 -65.15 37.45
CA LYS A 285 51.12 -63.87 37.98
C LYS A 285 50.69 -63.70 39.43
N GLN A 286 51.66 -63.63 40.35
CA GLN A 286 51.41 -63.27 41.75
C GLN A 286 51.50 -61.74 41.92
N GLU A 287 50.89 -61.15 42.95
CA GLU A 287 50.91 -59.68 43.19
C GLU A 287 52.32 -59.08 43.33
N LEU A 288 53.34 -59.93 43.53
CA LEU A 288 54.75 -59.55 43.64
C LEU A 288 55.50 -59.48 42.30
N ASP A 289 54.89 -59.91 41.19
CA ASP A 289 55.54 -59.85 39.88
C ASP A 289 55.58 -58.40 39.35
N PRO A 290 56.76 -57.90 38.92
CA PRO A 290 56.87 -56.55 38.39
C PRO A 290 56.04 -56.43 37.10
N VAL A 291 55.24 -55.37 37.02
CA VAL A 291 54.50 -55.01 35.80
C VAL A 291 55.53 -54.68 34.72
N VAL A 292 55.85 -55.66 33.87
CA VAL A 292 56.67 -55.43 32.67
C VAL A 292 55.77 -54.73 31.65
N PRO A 293 56.00 -53.44 31.34
CA PRO A 293 55.26 -52.79 30.27
C PRO A 293 55.55 -53.52 28.95
N PRO A 294 54.54 -53.74 28.09
CA PRO A 294 54.80 -54.32 26.78
C PRO A 294 55.83 -53.45 26.05
N LEU A 295 56.82 -54.08 25.43
CA LEU A 295 57.74 -53.40 24.52
C LEU A 295 56.90 -52.62 23.50
N PRO A 296 57.15 -51.32 23.28
CA PRO A 296 56.34 -50.52 22.38
C PRO A 296 56.41 -51.14 20.98
N GLU A 297 55.32 -51.75 20.54
CA GLU A 297 55.20 -52.27 19.18
C GLU A 297 55.31 -51.10 18.20
N THR A 298 56.37 -51.11 17.40
CA THR A 298 56.69 -50.07 16.43
C THR A 298 55.84 -50.20 15.16
N TYR A 299 54.51 -50.25 15.23
CA TYR A 299 53.69 -50.28 14.01
C TYR A 299 52.35 -49.54 14.15
N PHE A 300 52.43 -48.21 14.22
CA PHE A 300 51.46 -47.38 13.49
C PHE A 300 52.23 -46.29 12.75
N LYS A 301 52.33 -46.45 11.42
CA LYS A 301 52.74 -45.37 10.53
C LYS A 301 51.70 -44.26 10.70
N LYS A 302 52.06 -43.20 11.42
CA LYS A 302 51.22 -42.02 11.67
C LYS A 302 50.61 -41.56 10.33
N VAL A 303 49.34 -41.90 10.08
CA VAL A 303 48.61 -41.42 8.91
C VAL A 303 48.42 -39.92 9.13
N ARG A 304 49.25 -39.10 8.48
CA ARG A 304 49.01 -37.67 8.41
C ARG A 304 47.88 -37.45 7.40
N PRO A 305 46.75 -36.86 7.78
CA PRO A 305 45.75 -36.47 6.78
C PRO A 305 46.39 -35.46 5.80
N PRO A 306 46.07 -35.54 4.50
CA PRO A 306 46.60 -34.60 3.51
C PRO A 306 46.17 -33.17 3.84
N LEU A 307 47.08 -32.22 3.65
CA LEU A 307 46.95 -30.81 4.06
C LEU A 307 45.90 -30.01 3.29
N GLU A 308 45.31 -30.56 2.23
CA GLU A 308 44.52 -29.79 1.26
C GLU A 308 43.20 -30.47 0.90
N HIS A 309 42.26 -30.53 1.84
CA HIS A 309 40.86 -30.73 1.48
C HIS A 309 39.99 -29.87 2.38
N PHE A 310 39.84 -28.59 2.04
CA PHE A 310 38.61 -27.79 2.14
C PHE A 310 38.88 -26.39 1.54
N HIS A 311 38.73 -26.23 0.21
CA HIS A 311 38.43 -24.91 -0.33
C HIS A 311 36.92 -24.69 -0.17
N VAL A 312 36.52 -24.00 0.90
CA VAL A 312 35.18 -23.44 1.01
C VAL A 312 35.14 -22.24 0.07
N VAL A 313 34.56 -22.42 -1.12
CA VAL A 313 34.15 -21.27 -1.95
C VAL A 313 32.91 -20.69 -1.26
N SER A 314 33.10 -19.67 -0.44
CA SER A 314 32.01 -18.83 0.04
C SER A 314 31.48 -18.01 -1.13
N GLY A 315 30.41 -18.50 -1.77
CA GLY A 315 29.60 -17.71 -2.68
C GLY A 315 28.64 -16.84 -1.90
N GLY A 316 28.90 -15.54 -1.90
CA GLY A 316 28.04 -14.44 -1.45
C GLY A 316 28.42 -13.20 -2.23
#